data_AF-A0A941VGC9-F1
#
_entry.id   AF-A0A941VGC9-F1
#
_cell.length_a   1.000
_cell.length_b   1.000
_cell.length_c   1.000
_cell.angle_alpha   90.00
_cell.angle_beta   90.00
_cell.angle_gamma   90.00
#
_symmetry.space_group_name_H-M   'P 1'
#
loop_
_entity.id
_entity.type
_entity.pdbx_description
1 polymer ?
#
loop_
_entity_poly.entity_id
_entity_poly.type
_entity_poly.pdbx_seq_one_letter_code
_entity_poly.pdbx_strand_id
1 'polypeptide(L)'
;MTTMTTLFGGLLAVLVLYAIGGHIRNLPPILRAVLAGLIPLLGYFVLIIGRWPGLDVVAMHISVFLAAGLVLHAVTQFRRRSGGMHWVPKLLIAFFLGLVVINGSLLYIATKGLPEPLGRWWLGSDGGAVYSGFSGVVKHGQDAAKTVSSELSQAHRESELGWQVDVSGLDGNTAERVIEVRVRDRTGLPVDRIEAELRLLRPGAAQPTLTLPLDALAPGVYGGVLGLPASGRWLVELRLQQDGKLHYSLTQETVAP
;
A
#
# COMPACT_ATOMS: atom_id res chain seq x y z
N MET A 1 21.77 8.39 10.45
CA MET A 1 22.12 7.26 9.59
C MET A 1 20.83 6.55 9.25
N THR A 2 20.59 6.19 7.99
CA THR A 2 19.35 5.50 7.61
C THR A 2 19.48 4.01 7.91
N THR A 3 18.37 3.36 8.26
CA THR A 3 18.31 1.92 8.54
C THR A 3 18.88 1.07 7.40
N MET A 4 18.71 1.55 6.16
CA MET A 4 19.30 0.95 4.97
C MET A 4 20.84 0.92 5.05
N THR A 5 21.48 2.03 5.41
CA THR A 5 22.94 2.11 5.49
C THR A 5 23.53 1.21 6.58
N THR A 6 22.90 1.12 7.75
CA THR A 6 23.37 0.26 8.85
C THR A 6 23.18 -1.22 8.55
N LEU A 7 22.08 -1.58 7.89
CA LEU A 7 21.76 -2.97 7.59
C LEU A 7 22.60 -3.52 6.44
N PHE A 8 22.71 -2.80 5.31
CA PHE A 8 23.58 -3.23 4.20
C PHE A 8 25.06 -3.15 4.58
N GLY A 9 25.47 -2.08 5.28
CA GLY A 9 26.85 -1.94 5.77
C GLY A 9 27.23 -3.04 6.75
N GLY A 10 26.34 -3.37 7.69
CA GLY A 10 26.55 -4.46 8.64
C GLY A 10 26.59 -5.83 7.96
N LEU A 11 25.72 -6.09 6.98
CA LEU A 11 25.74 -7.34 6.21
C LEU A 11 27.05 -7.52 5.43
N LEU A 12 27.55 -6.44 4.82
CA LEU A 12 28.85 -6.44 4.15
C LEU A 12 29.99 -6.70 5.15
N ALA A 13 29.92 -6.11 6.34
CA ALA A 13 30.87 -6.39 7.41
C ALA A 13 30.83 -7.87 7.86
N VAL A 14 29.64 -8.49 7.98
CA VAL A 14 29.51 -9.94 8.26
C VAL A 14 30.26 -10.75 7.20
N LEU A 15 30.05 -10.46 5.92
CA LEU A 15 30.70 -11.19 4.81
C LEU A 15 32.22 -11.04 4.85
N VAL A 16 32.71 -9.80 5.04
CA VAL A 16 34.15 -9.50 5.11
C VAL A 16 34.80 -10.18 6.32
N LEU A 17 34.21 -10.06 7.51
CA LEU A 17 34.74 -10.69 8.73
C LEU A 17 34.75 -12.22 8.60
N TYR A 18 33.71 -12.79 8.00
CA TYR A 18 33.66 -14.23 7.76
C TYR A 18 34.77 -14.69 6.80
N ALA A 19 35.04 -13.92 5.74
CA ALA A 19 36.11 -14.18 4.78
C ALA A 19 37.51 -14.07 5.42
N ILE A 20 37.75 -13.00 6.20
CA ILE A 20 39.00 -12.78 6.95
C ILE A 20 39.23 -13.91 7.94
N GLY A 21 38.21 -14.30 8.71
CA GLY A 21 38.30 -15.43 9.63
C GLY A 21 38.68 -16.74 8.92
N GLY A 22 38.52 -16.82 7.60
CA GLY A 22 38.91 -17.97 6.79
C GLY A 22 40.35 -18.09 6.41
N HIS A 23 41.08 -16.98 6.48
CA HIS A 23 42.53 -17.01 6.40
C HIS A 23 43.17 -17.54 7.68
N ILE A 24 42.45 -17.54 8.80
CA ILE A 24 42.97 -18.01 10.09
C ILE A 24 42.79 -19.53 10.19
N ARG A 25 43.90 -20.26 10.07
CA ARG A 25 43.95 -21.73 9.93
C ARG A 25 43.37 -22.49 11.13
N ASN A 26 43.40 -21.89 12.33
CA ASN A 26 42.99 -22.53 13.59
C ASN A 26 41.56 -22.19 14.02
N LEU A 27 40.83 -21.38 13.24
CA LEU A 27 39.50 -20.90 13.62
C LEU A 27 38.40 -21.85 13.12
N PRO A 28 37.64 -22.52 14.02
CA PRO A 28 36.60 -23.45 13.59
C PRO A 28 35.50 -22.72 12.79
N PRO A 29 34.93 -23.33 11.73
CA PRO A 29 33.97 -22.67 10.85
C PRO A 29 32.73 -22.12 11.56
N ILE A 30 32.31 -22.74 12.67
CA ILE A 30 31.16 -22.28 13.44
C ILE A 30 31.49 -21.01 14.25
N LEU A 31 32.68 -20.95 14.85
CA LEU A 31 33.12 -19.78 15.60
C LEU A 31 33.30 -18.58 14.67
N ARG A 32 33.80 -18.80 13.45
CA ARG A 32 33.89 -17.77 12.41
C ARG A 32 32.54 -17.17 12.07
N ALA A 33 31.50 -18.01 11.93
CA ALA A 33 30.14 -17.57 11.63
C ALA A 33 29.53 -16.76 12.77
N VAL A 34 29.70 -17.24 14.01
CA VAL A 34 29.25 -16.53 15.21
C VAL A 34 29.94 -15.18 15.35
N LEU A 35 31.26 -15.13 15.22
CA LEU A 35 32.03 -13.88 15.32
C LEU A 35 31.65 -12.90 14.20
N ALA A 36 31.50 -13.40 12.96
CA ALA A 36 31.11 -12.58 11.82
C ALA A 36 29.72 -11.96 12.00
N GLY A 37 28.76 -12.66 12.62
CA GLY A 37 27.44 -12.10 12.93
C GLY A 37 27.44 -11.17 14.15
N LEU A 38 28.17 -11.55 15.21
CA LEU A 38 28.11 -10.87 16.50
C LEU A 38 28.90 -9.55 16.53
N ILE A 39 30.05 -9.47 15.84
CA ILE A 39 30.89 -8.25 15.83
C ILE A 39 30.15 -7.06 15.20
N PRO A 40 29.56 -7.17 13.99
CA PRO A 40 28.76 -6.09 13.42
C PRO A 40 27.50 -5.78 14.24
N LEU A 41 26.91 -6.78 14.87
CA LEU A 41 25.75 -6.59 15.75
C LEU A 41 26.10 -5.75 16.98
N LEU A 42 27.21 -6.05 17.64
CA LEU A 42 27.72 -5.24 18.75
C LEU A 42 28.09 -3.82 18.30
N GLY A 43 28.73 -3.69 17.13
CA GLY A 43 29.01 -2.38 16.53
C GLY A 43 27.73 -1.58 16.27
N TYR A 44 26.68 -2.23 15.77
CA TYR A 44 25.37 -1.61 15.61
C TYR A 44 24.77 -1.17 16.95
N PHE A 45 24.82 -2.02 17.99
CA PHE A 45 24.36 -1.65 19.32
C PHE A 45 25.06 -0.42 19.87
N VAL A 46 26.38 -0.31 19.66
CA VAL A 46 27.15 0.88 20.06
C VAL A 46 26.68 2.14 19.31
N LEU A 47 26.41 2.04 18.01
CA LEU A 47 25.98 3.18 17.19
C LEU A 47 24.59 3.72 17.54
N ILE A 48 23.71 2.88 18.11
CA ILE A 48 22.34 3.28 18.50
C ILE A 48 22.24 3.76 19.95
N ILE A 49 23.32 3.69 20.75
CA ILE A 49 23.35 4.25 22.09
C ILE A 49 23.06 5.77 21.99
N GLY A 50 21.99 6.21 22.65
CA GLY A 50 21.52 7.59 22.61
C GLY A 50 20.63 7.96 21.41
N ARG A 51 20.37 7.03 20.47
CA ARG A 51 19.47 7.23 19.33
C ARG A 51 18.65 5.97 19.07
N TRP A 52 17.60 5.78 19.88
CA TRP A 52 16.76 4.59 19.81
C TRP A 52 15.92 4.56 18.52
N PRO A 53 16.11 3.57 17.63
CA PRO A 53 15.43 3.51 16.33
C PRO A 53 14.10 2.77 16.36
N GLY A 54 13.73 2.14 17.48
CA GLY A 54 12.57 1.24 17.58
C GLY A 54 12.98 -0.23 17.77
N LEU A 55 12.14 -1.00 18.47
CA LEU A 55 12.40 -2.41 18.80
C LEU A 55 12.38 -3.30 17.55
N ASP A 56 11.49 -3.00 16.62
CA ASP A 56 11.33 -3.65 15.31
C ASP A 56 12.61 -3.57 14.48
N VAL A 57 13.24 -2.39 14.43
CA VAL A 57 14.49 -2.17 13.70
C VAL A 57 15.63 -2.96 14.34
N VAL A 58 15.72 -2.98 15.66
CA VAL A 58 16.74 -3.76 16.38
C VAL A 58 16.55 -5.26 16.15
N ALA A 59 15.32 -5.77 16.23
CA ALA A 59 15.00 -7.18 15.98
C ALA A 59 15.41 -7.62 14.57
N MET A 60 15.21 -6.76 13.57
CA MET A 60 15.65 -7.01 12.20
C MET A 60 17.17 -7.16 12.10
N HIS A 61 17.95 -6.28 12.74
CA HIS A 61 19.42 -6.35 12.70
C HIS A 61 19.95 -7.63 13.38
N ILE A 62 19.38 -8.01 14.54
CA ILE A 62 19.73 -9.26 15.23
C ILE A 62 19.48 -10.45 14.30
N SER A 63 18.28 -10.54 13.74
CA SER A 63 17.88 -11.68 12.92
C SER A 63 18.72 -11.80 11.65
N VAL A 64 18.91 -10.68 10.93
CA VAL A 64 19.61 -10.66 9.65
C VAL A 64 21.10 -10.98 9.82
N PHE A 65 21.79 -10.38 10.80
CA PHE A 65 23.23 -10.60 10.96
C PHE A 65 23.55 -12.02 11.43
N LEU A 66 22.77 -12.58 12.35
CA LEU A 66 22.95 -13.95 12.81
C LEU A 66 22.58 -14.97 11.72
N ALA A 67 21.47 -14.76 11.01
CA ALA A 67 21.08 -15.62 9.90
C ALA A 67 22.13 -15.62 8.78
N ALA A 68 22.67 -14.44 8.43
CA ALA A 68 23.72 -14.34 7.41
C ALA A 68 24.99 -15.13 7.80
N GLY A 69 25.42 -15.04 9.06
CA GLY A 69 26.54 -15.85 9.58
C GLY A 69 26.28 -17.35 9.46
N LEU A 70 25.09 -17.81 9.85
CA LEU A 70 24.68 -19.22 9.73
C LEU A 70 24.60 -19.70 8.28
N VAL A 71 24.07 -18.89 7.37
CA VAL A 71 24.03 -19.21 5.94
C VAL A 71 25.45 -19.35 5.39
N LEU A 72 26.36 -18.44 5.73
CA LEU A 72 27.76 -18.54 5.34
C LEU A 72 28.42 -19.81 5.90
N HIS A 73 28.12 -20.17 7.16
CA HIS A 73 28.56 -21.44 7.74
C HIS A 73 28.08 -22.63 6.91
N ALA A 74 26.77 -22.72 6.68
CA ALA A 74 26.15 -23.81 5.93
C ALA A 74 26.78 -23.93 4.54
N VAL A 75 26.89 -22.83 3.79
CA VAL A 75 27.49 -22.81 2.45
C VAL A 75 28.94 -23.32 2.46
N THR A 76 29.75 -22.93 3.45
CA THR A 76 31.13 -23.45 3.55
C THR A 76 31.21 -24.91 3.92
N GLN A 77 30.31 -25.42 4.76
CA GLN A 77 30.22 -26.84 5.11
C GLN A 77 29.79 -27.66 3.89
N PHE A 78 28.79 -27.20 3.15
CA PHE A 78 28.36 -27.83 1.89
C PHE A 78 29.49 -27.85 0.86
N ARG A 79 30.23 -26.75 0.68
CA ARG A 79 31.39 -26.72 -0.25
C ARG A 79 32.53 -27.65 0.18
N ARG A 80 32.79 -27.80 1.49
CA ARG A 80 33.82 -28.72 2.01
C ARG A 80 33.43 -30.19 1.91
N ARG A 81 32.13 -30.51 1.97
CA ARG A 81 31.62 -31.89 1.93
C ARG A 81 31.19 -32.36 0.54
N SER A 82 30.95 -31.47 -0.42
CA SER A 82 30.47 -31.91 -1.74
C SER A 82 31.63 -32.24 -2.70
N GLY A 83 31.80 -33.54 -2.98
CA GLY A 83 31.72 -33.94 -4.40
C GLY A 83 30.30 -33.66 -4.88
N GLY A 84 30.17 -33.10 -6.10
CA GLY A 84 28.93 -32.72 -6.81
C GLY A 84 27.61 -32.66 -6.01
N MET A 85 27.02 -31.47 -5.88
CA MET A 85 25.71 -31.26 -5.23
C MET A 85 24.66 -32.28 -5.69
N HIS A 86 24.10 -33.04 -4.74
CA HIS A 86 23.01 -34.01 -4.97
C HIS A 86 21.83 -33.36 -5.71
N TRP A 87 21.10 -34.15 -6.50
CA TRP A 87 20.00 -33.67 -7.34
C TRP A 87 18.83 -33.08 -6.52
N VAL A 88 18.62 -33.56 -5.29
CA VAL A 88 17.53 -33.13 -4.39
C VAL A 88 17.61 -31.64 -4.03
N PRO A 89 18.74 -31.10 -3.52
CA PRO A 89 18.90 -29.66 -3.34
C PRO A 89 18.66 -28.83 -4.60
N LYS A 90 19.09 -29.29 -5.77
CA LYS A 90 18.90 -28.57 -7.04
C LYS A 90 17.41 -28.48 -7.41
N LEU A 91 16.67 -29.57 -7.21
CA LEU A 91 15.22 -29.61 -7.44
C LEU A 91 14.49 -28.63 -6.52
N LEU A 92 14.84 -28.60 -5.22
CA LEU A 92 14.24 -27.67 -4.26
C LEU A 92 14.53 -26.21 -4.62
N ILE A 93 15.76 -25.88 -5.01
CA ILE A 93 16.11 -24.52 -5.45
C ILE A 93 15.31 -24.12 -6.69
N ALA A 94 15.22 -25.00 -7.69
CA ALA A 94 14.44 -24.74 -8.90
C ALA A 94 12.94 -24.54 -8.59
N PHE A 95 12.39 -25.36 -7.68
CA PHE A 95 11.00 -25.24 -7.22
C PHE A 95 10.74 -23.90 -6.52
N PHE A 96 11.60 -23.52 -5.56
CA PHE A 96 11.46 -22.24 -4.87
C PHE A 96 11.63 -21.05 -5.81
N LEU A 97 12.55 -21.13 -6.77
CA LEU A 97 12.70 -20.09 -7.80
C LEU A 97 11.44 -19.98 -8.66
N GLY A 98 10.83 -21.11 -9.03
CA GLY A 98 9.54 -21.15 -9.70
C GLY A 98 8.43 -20.49 -8.89
N LEU A 99 8.33 -20.78 -7.59
CA LEU A 99 7.37 -20.12 -6.70
C LEU A 99 7.57 -18.61 -6.62
N VAL A 100 8.80 -18.13 -6.58
CA VAL A 100 9.09 -16.69 -6.60
C VAL A 100 8.61 -16.04 -7.89
N VAL A 101 8.82 -16.68 -9.04
CA VAL A 101 8.33 -16.17 -10.34
C VAL A 101 6.80 -16.18 -10.40
N ILE A 102 6.16 -17.27 -9.99
CA ILE A 102 4.69 -17.38 -9.98
C ILE A 102 4.08 -16.32 -9.05
N ASN A 103 4.53 -16.27 -7.79
CA ASN A 103 4.01 -15.32 -6.81
C ASN A 103 4.29 -13.86 -7.23
N GLY A 104 5.48 -13.58 -7.78
CA GLY A 104 5.81 -12.27 -8.33
C GLY A 104 4.91 -11.89 -9.50
N SER A 105 4.59 -12.84 -10.37
CA SER A 105 3.67 -12.63 -11.50
C SER A 105 2.24 -12.40 -11.03
N LEU A 106 1.76 -13.18 -10.06
CA LEU A 106 0.44 -12.97 -9.44
C LEU A 106 0.35 -11.62 -8.74
N LEU A 107 1.38 -11.22 -8.01
CA LEU A 107 1.47 -9.90 -7.39
C LEU A 107 1.48 -8.78 -8.44
N TYR A 108 2.21 -8.97 -9.53
CA TYR A 108 2.21 -8.04 -10.66
C TYR A 108 0.80 -7.90 -11.25
N ILE A 109 0.10 -9.00 -11.49
CA ILE A 109 -1.28 -8.99 -12.02
C ILE A 109 -2.22 -8.32 -11.02
N ALA A 110 -2.08 -8.61 -9.72
CA ALA A 110 -2.92 -8.01 -8.69
C ALA A 110 -2.72 -6.49 -8.57
N THR A 111 -1.51 -5.99 -8.80
CA THR A 111 -1.18 -4.56 -8.65
C THR A 111 -1.31 -3.75 -9.93
N LYS A 112 -1.04 -4.35 -11.10
CA LYS A 112 -1.01 -3.65 -12.40
C LYS A 112 -2.04 -4.16 -13.40
N GLY A 113 -2.82 -5.19 -13.04
CA GLY A 113 -3.75 -5.86 -13.94
C GLY A 113 -3.08 -6.89 -14.85
N LEU A 114 -3.91 -7.61 -15.61
CA LEU A 114 -3.44 -8.56 -16.61
C LEU A 114 -2.68 -7.84 -17.73
N PRO A 115 -1.56 -8.40 -18.21
CA PRO A 115 -0.88 -7.91 -19.42
C PRO A 115 -1.84 -7.89 -20.62
N GLU A 116 -1.77 -6.87 -21.48
CA GLU A 116 -2.69 -6.68 -22.62
C GLU A 116 -2.93 -7.93 -23.50
N PRO A 117 -1.93 -8.75 -23.86
CA PRO A 117 -2.17 -9.94 -24.69
C PRO A 117 -3.05 -10.98 -23.98
N LEU A 118 -2.84 -11.15 -22.66
CA LEU A 118 -3.60 -12.09 -21.84
C LEU A 118 -4.98 -11.53 -21.48
N GLY A 119 -5.07 -10.23 -21.21
CA GLY A 119 -6.35 -9.54 -21.00
C GLY A 119 -7.25 -9.64 -22.21
N ARG A 120 -6.74 -9.40 -23.42
CA ARG A 120 -7.52 -9.51 -24.67
C ARG A 120 -7.96 -10.94 -24.98
N TRP A 121 -7.09 -11.92 -24.76
CA TRP A 121 -7.41 -13.33 -25.00
C TRP A 121 -8.41 -13.89 -23.98
N TRP A 122 -8.29 -13.52 -22.71
CA TRP A 122 -9.12 -14.08 -21.63
C TRP A 122 -10.43 -13.32 -21.39
N LEU A 123 -10.41 -11.98 -21.44
CA LEU A 123 -11.57 -11.14 -21.12
C LEU A 123 -12.35 -10.70 -22.37
N GLY A 124 -11.78 -10.84 -23.57
CA GLY A 124 -12.35 -10.34 -24.82
C GLY A 124 -12.31 -8.81 -24.91
N SER A 125 -11.87 -8.28 -26.05
CA SER A 125 -11.93 -6.84 -26.30
C SER A 125 -12.24 -6.53 -27.76
N ASP A 126 -13.36 -5.87 -28.02
CA ASP A 126 -13.64 -5.23 -29.30
C ASP A 126 -13.04 -3.81 -29.31
N GLY A 127 -11.71 -3.72 -29.32
CA GLY A 127 -10.98 -2.49 -29.61
C GLY A 127 -10.75 -1.49 -28.46
N GLY A 128 -11.16 -1.78 -27.23
CA GLY A 128 -10.89 -0.93 -26.05
C GLY A 128 -9.90 -1.56 -25.05
N ALA A 129 -9.07 -0.72 -24.39
CA ALA A 129 -8.12 -1.17 -23.36
C ALA A 129 -8.86 -1.79 -22.16
N VAL A 130 -8.59 -3.08 -21.88
CA VAL A 130 -9.25 -3.84 -20.81
C VAL A 130 -8.48 -3.66 -19.50
N TYR A 131 -9.08 -2.95 -18.55
CA TYR A 131 -8.53 -2.74 -17.21
C TYR A 131 -8.97 -3.86 -16.27
N SER A 132 -8.01 -4.71 -15.87
CA SER A 132 -8.23 -5.90 -15.02
C SER A 132 -7.46 -5.85 -13.70
N GLY A 133 -6.91 -4.68 -13.34
CA GLY A 133 -6.29 -4.47 -12.05
C GLY A 133 -7.32 -4.54 -10.93
N PHE A 134 -7.06 -5.36 -9.91
CA PHE A 134 -7.79 -5.26 -8.65
C PHE A 134 -7.48 -3.88 -8.05
N SER A 135 -8.48 -3.22 -7.44
CA SER A 135 -8.30 -1.97 -6.68
C SER A 135 -7.51 -2.25 -5.40
N GLY A 136 -6.24 -2.62 -5.56
CA GLY A 136 -5.34 -3.02 -4.50
C GLY A 136 -4.67 -1.80 -3.87
N VAL A 137 -5.05 -1.56 -2.61
CA VAL A 137 -4.30 -0.89 -1.53
C VAL A 137 -3.70 0.49 -1.80
N VAL A 138 -4.27 1.46 -1.07
CA VAL A 138 -3.67 2.77 -0.73
C VAL A 138 -2.14 2.64 -0.55
N LYS A 139 -1.40 3.60 -1.13
CA LYS A 139 0.06 3.66 -1.12
C LYS A 139 0.66 3.30 0.24
N HIS A 140 1.62 2.38 0.23
CA HIS A 140 2.43 2.06 1.39
C HIS A 140 3.41 3.20 1.69
N GLY A 141 3.12 3.95 2.75
CA GLY A 141 4.03 4.85 3.45
C GLY A 141 3.78 4.69 4.96
N GLN A 142 4.65 5.25 5.81
CA GLN A 142 4.58 5.15 7.27
C GLN A 142 3.28 5.67 7.92
N ASP A 143 2.30 6.08 7.11
CA ASP A 143 0.95 6.49 7.50
C ASP A 143 -0.08 5.35 7.49
N ALA A 144 0.28 4.10 7.19
CA ALA A 144 -0.65 2.97 7.19
C ALA A 144 -1.19 2.59 8.59
N ALA A 145 -0.50 2.98 9.68
CA ALA A 145 -1.06 2.91 11.03
C ALA A 145 -2.07 4.04 11.34
N LYS A 146 -2.16 5.04 10.46
CA LYS A 146 -3.06 6.18 10.57
C LYS A 146 -4.28 6.13 9.68
N THR A 147 -4.39 5.23 8.70
CA THR A 147 -5.55 5.27 7.76
C THR A 147 -6.86 4.89 8.43
N VAL A 148 -6.86 3.91 9.34
CA VAL A 148 -8.07 3.57 10.12
C VAL A 148 -8.41 4.71 11.08
N SER A 149 -7.42 5.33 11.73
CA SER A 149 -7.67 6.45 12.63
C SER A 149 -7.94 7.77 11.91
N SER A 150 -7.51 7.97 10.66
CA SER A 150 -7.75 9.19 9.87
C SER A 150 -9.12 9.18 9.22
N GLU A 151 -9.58 8.04 8.68
CA GLU A 151 -10.96 7.95 8.20
C GLU A 151 -11.95 7.94 9.37
N LEU A 152 -11.66 7.22 10.48
CA LEU A 152 -12.48 7.33 11.68
C LEU A 152 -12.42 8.72 12.30
N SER A 153 -11.28 9.43 12.33
CA SER A 153 -11.23 10.80 12.86
C SER A 153 -11.76 11.87 11.90
N GLN A 154 -11.86 11.58 10.61
CA GLN A 154 -12.57 12.44 9.65
C GLN A 154 -14.09 12.23 9.80
N ALA A 155 -14.55 10.98 9.89
CA ALA A 155 -15.91 10.62 10.30
C ALA A 155 -16.28 11.11 11.72
N HIS A 156 -15.31 11.19 12.64
CA HIS A 156 -15.52 11.74 13.98
C HIS A 156 -15.57 13.28 13.99
N ARG A 157 -14.78 13.95 13.13
CA ARG A 157 -14.90 15.41 12.92
C ARG A 157 -16.22 15.77 12.24
N GLU A 158 -16.70 14.92 11.33
CA GLU A 158 -18.03 15.02 10.70
C GLU A 158 -19.17 14.92 11.75
N SER A 159 -18.96 14.15 12.83
CA SER A 159 -19.86 14.04 13.98
C SER A 159 -19.87 15.28 14.89
N GLU A 160 -18.87 16.16 14.87
CA GLU A 160 -18.80 17.32 15.80
C GLU A 160 -19.74 18.48 15.39
N LEU A 161 -20.14 18.57 14.12
CA LEU A 161 -21.04 19.63 13.62
C LEU A 161 -22.53 19.25 13.67
N GLY A 162 -22.84 17.96 13.71
CA GLY A 162 -24.22 17.44 13.76
C GLY A 162 -25.05 17.75 12.51
N TRP A 163 -24.40 17.98 11.35
CA TRP A 163 -25.10 18.21 10.09
C TRP A 163 -25.81 16.93 9.63
N GLN A 164 -27.03 17.08 9.14
CA GLN A 164 -27.81 16.03 8.50
C GLN A 164 -27.79 16.29 7.00
N VAL A 165 -27.11 15.41 6.27
CA VAL A 165 -26.98 15.48 4.81
C VAL A 165 -27.79 14.36 4.19
N ASP A 166 -28.74 14.71 3.34
CA ASP A 166 -29.55 13.78 2.57
C ASP A 166 -29.22 13.94 1.09
N VAL A 167 -28.91 12.84 0.40
CA VAL A 167 -28.51 12.84 -1.01
C VAL A 167 -29.47 11.97 -1.80
N SER A 168 -30.06 12.56 -2.84
CA SER A 168 -31.03 11.90 -3.71
C SER A 168 -30.58 11.92 -5.17
N GLY A 169 -31.03 10.93 -5.94
CA GLY A 169 -30.71 10.79 -7.37
C GLY A 169 -29.49 9.94 -7.72
N LEU A 170 -28.73 9.47 -6.71
CA LEU A 170 -27.55 8.61 -6.93
C LEU A 170 -27.88 7.16 -7.31
N ASP A 171 -29.07 6.67 -6.97
CA ASP A 171 -29.48 5.27 -7.18
C ASP A 171 -30.14 5.01 -8.55
N GLY A 172 -30.18 6.00 -9.44
CA GLY A 172 -30.77 5.86 -10.78
C GLY A 172 -30.02 4.85 -11.67
N ASN A 173 -30.66 4.34 -12.72
CA ASN A 173 -30.01 3.46 -13.71
C ASN A 173 -29.74 4.17 -15.05
N THR A 174 -29.68 5.50 -15.04
CA THR A 174 -29.48 6.33 -16.23
C THR A 174 -28.07 6.94 -16.21
N ALA A 175 -27.48 7.18 -17.39
CA ALA A 175 -26.16 7.80 -17.50
C ALA A 175 -26.16 9.26 -17.02
N GLU A 176 -27.26 9.98 -17.23
CA GLU A 176 -27.50 11.31 -16.68
C GLU A 176 -28.44 11.23 -15.48
N ARG A 177 -28.06 11.87 -14.38
CA ARG A 177 -28.83 11.85 -13.12
C ARG A 177 -28.93 13.26 -12.56
N VAL A 178 -30.13 13.64 -12.17
CA VAL A 178 -30.35 14.85 -11.39
C VAL A 178 -30.03 14.51 -9.94
N ILE A 179 -29.04 15.19 -9.37
CA ILE A 179 -28.63 15.01 -7.98
C ILE A 179 -29.15 16.19 -7.18
N GLU A 180 -29.79 15.90 -6.03
CA GLU A 180 -30.18 16.90 -5.04
C GLU A 180 -29.57 16.50 -3.69
N VAL A 181 -28.86 17.45 -3.09
CA VAL A 181 -28.23 17.35 -1.77
C VAL A 181 -28.90 18.36 -0.84
N ARG A 182 -29.50 17.85 0.23
CA ARG A 182 -30.11 18.67 1.28
C ARG A 182 -29.23 18.67 2.52
N VAL A 183 -28.84 19.85 2.97
CA VAL A 183 -27.95 20.04 4.12
C VAL A 183 -28.70 20.78 5.22
N ARG A 184 -28.79 20.14 6.39
CA ARG A 184 -29.39 20.72 7.60
C ARG A 184 -28.38 20.69 8.74
N ASP A 185 -28.46 21.64 9.65
CA ASP A 185 -27.67 21.63 10.87
C ASP A 185 -28.27 20.70 11.94
N ARG A 186 -27.63 20.65 13.12
CA ARG A 186 -28.12 19.83 14.24
C ARG A 186 -29.54 20.20 14.70
N THR A 187 -29.95 21.45 14.48
CA THR A 187 -31.25 21.99 14.88
C THR A 187 -32.32 21.79 13.80
N GLY A 188 -31.94 21.23 12.64
CA GLY A 188 -32.82 21.00 11.50
C GLY A 188 -32.97 22.20 10.57
N LEU A 189 -32.23 23.28 10.80
CA LEU A 189 -32.25 24.47 9.95
C LEU A 189 -31.39 24.26 8.70
N PRO A 190 -31.80 24.82 7.54
CA PRO A 190 -31.00 24.75 6.31
C PRO A 190 -29.67 25.47 6.51
N VAL A 191 -28.59 24.88 5.99
CA VAL A 191 -27.25 25.50 6.02
C VAL A 191 -26.96 26.14 4.67
N ASP A 192 -26.81 27.46 4.66
CA ASP A 192 -26.52 28.23 3.46
C ASP A 192 -25.03 28.56 3.30
N ARG A 193 -24.64 29.02 2.10
CA ARG A 193 -23.27 29.38 1.72
C ARG A 193 -22.27 28.23 1.84
N ILE A 194 -22.71 27.02 1.53
CA ILE A 194 -21.85 25.85 1.33
C ILE A 194 -21.44 25.79 -0.15
N GLU A 195 -20.15 25.57 -0.37
CA GLU A 195 -19.59 25.12 -1.65
C GLU A 195 -19.71 23.60 -1.69
N ALA A 196 -20.70 23.09 -2.42
CA ALA A 196 -20.95 21.67 -2.58
C ALA A 196 -20.35 21.17 -3.90
N GLU A 197 -19.58 20.08 -3.83
CA GLU A 197 -18.84 19.52 -4.96
C GLU A 197 -19.01 18.00 -4.99
N LEU A 198 -19.32 17.45 -6.16
CA LEU A 198 -19.29 16.01 -6.42
C LEU A 198 -18.04 15.66 -7.22
N ARG A 199 -17.32 14.65 -6.76
CA ARG A 199 -16.18 14.07 -7.47
C ARG A 199 -16.50 12.65 -7.88
N LEU A 200 -16.28 12.35 -9.15
CA LEU A 200 -16.35 10.99 -9.66
C LEU A 200 -14.96 10.38 -9.70
N LEU A 201 -14.82 9.25 -9.03
CA LEU A 201 -13.59 8.47 -9.02
C LEU A 201 -13.87 7.09 -9.60
N ARG A 202 -12.90 6.58 -10.35
CA ARG A 202 -12.83 5.14 -10.61
C ARG A 202 -12.35 4.43 -9.33
N PRO A 203 -12.89 3.25 -8.99
CA PRO A 203 -12.35 2.44 -7.90
C PRO A 203 -10.84 2.25 -8.06
N GLY A 204 -10.05 2.70 -7.08
CA GLY A 204 -8.58 2.61 -7.08
C GLY A 204 -7.85 3.76 -7.80
N ALA A 205 -8.53 4.73 -8.41
CA ALA A 205 -7.90 5.92 -8.96
C ALA A 205 -7.59 6.96 -7.88
N ALA A 206 -6.38 7.53 -7.92
CA ALA A 206 -5.96 8.57 -6.98
C ALA A 206 -6.47 9.98 -7.35
N GLN A 207 -7.00 10.16 -8.56
CA GLN A 207 -7.49 11.44 -9.06
C GLN A 207 -8.93 11.30 -9.56
N PRO A 208 -9.78 12.31 -9.34
CA PRO A 208 -11.14 12.31 -9.86
C PRO A 208 -11.12 12.38 -11.38
N THR A 209 -11.99 11.60 -12.01
CA THR A 209 -12.24 11.63 -13.46
C THR A 209 -13.08 12.84 -13.85
N LEU A 210 -14.03 13.22 -12.99
CA LEU A 210 -14.88 14.39 -13.18
C LEU A 210 -15.10 15.08 -11.84
N THR A 211 -15.14 16.41 -11.87
CA THR A 211 -15.52 17.25 -10.74
C THR A 211 -16.70 18.10 -11.18
N LEU A 212 -17.80 18.02 -10.43
CA LEU A 212 -19.05 18.73 -10.70
C LEU A 212 -19.37 19.63 -9.50
N PRO A 213 -19.30 20.97 -9.64
CA PRO A 213 -19.86 21.86 -8.63
C PRO A 213 -21.40 21.73 -8.61
N LEU A 214 -21.99 21.80 -7.42
CA LEU A 214 -23.44 21.81 -7.23
C LEU A 214 -23.90 23.24 -6.97
N ASP A 215 -24.92 23.67 -7.71
CA ASP A 215 -25.49 25.01 -7.58
C ASP A 215 -26.51 25.05 -6.43
N ALA A 216 -26.57 26.19 -5.74
CA ALA A 216 -27.60 26.42 -4.71
C ALA A 216 -28.96 26.64 -5.38
N LEU A 217 -29.89 25.69 -5.17
CA LEU A 217 -31.24 25.73 -5.74
C LEU A 217 -32.24 26.41 -4.79
N ALA A 218 -32.09 26.16 -3.49
CA ALA A 218 -32.88 26.75 -2.41
C ALA A 218 -32.05 26.76 -1.12
N PRO A 219 -32.51 27.41 -0.04
CA PRO A 219 -31.79 27.39 1.23
C PRO A 219 -31.52 25.97 1.72
N GLY A 220 -30.25 25.62 1.94
CA GLY A 220 -29.79 24.27 2.28
C GLY A 220 -30.05 23.19 1.23
N VAL A 221 -30.37 23.54 -0.02
CA VAL A 221 -30.59 22.60 -1.13
C VAL A 221 -29.66 22.93 -2.29
N TYR A 222 -28.84 21.95 -2.65
CA TYR A 222 -27.82 22.03 -3.69
C TYR A 222 -28.11 20.97 -4.75
N GLY A 223 -27.96 21.30 -6.03
CA GLY A 223 -28.23 20.35 -7.08
C GLY A 223 -27.46 20.58 -8.37
N GLY A 224 -27.45 19.54 -9.20
CA GLY A 224 -26.73 19.52 -10.46
C GLY A 224 -27.05 18.26 -11.26
N VAL A 225 -26.62 18.25 -12.52
CA VAL A 225 -26.78 17.09 -13.40
C VAL A 225 -25.46 16.35 -13.50
N LEU A 226 -25.45 15.13 -12.99
CA LEU A 226 -24.32 14.23 -13.05
C LEU A 226 -24.39 13.35 -14.31
N GLY A 227 -23.44 13.54 -15.22
CA GLY A 227 -23.21 12.65 -16.36
C GLY A 227 -22.10 11.64 -16.07
N LEU A 228 -22.42 10.35 -16.15
CA LEU A 228 -21.44 9.27 -16.00
C LEU A 228 -20.71 9.06 -17.34
N PRO A 229 -19.37 9.22 -17.39
CA PRO A 229 -18.65 9.28 -18.66
C PRO A 229 -18.46 7.92 -19.35
N ALA A 230 -18.61 6.81 -18.62
CA ALA A 230 -18.53 5.46 -19.16
C ALA A 230 -19.28 4.46 -18.28
N SER A 231 -19.62 3.30 -18.84
CA SER A 231 -20.25 2.20 -18.12
C SER A 231 -19.34 1.62 -17.02
N GLY A 232 -19.96 0.94 -16.05
CA GLY A 232 -19.29 0.25 -14.96
C GLY A 232 -19.39 0.94 -13.60
N ARG A 233 -18.53 0.54 -12.67
CA ARG A 233 -18.56 1.00 -11.27
C ARG A 233 -17.86 2.35 -11.11
N TRP A 234 -18.46 3.20 -10.28
CA TRP A 234 -17.99 4.54 -9.95
C TRP A 234 -18.14 4.79 -8.44
N LEU A 235 -17.23 5.57 -7.89
CA LEU A 235 -17.34 6.13 -6.54
C LEU A 235 -17.66 7.62 -6.69
N VAL A 236 -18.70 8.06 -6.00
CA VAL A 236 -19.11 9.47 -5.94
C VAL A 236 -18.76 9.99 -4.56
N GLU A 237 -17.83 10.93 -4.50
CA GLU A 237 -17.43 11.63 -3.28
C GLU A 237 -18.11 13.02 -3.25
N LEU A 238 -19.04 13.22 -2.32
CA LEU A 238 -19.63 14.52 -1.99
C LEU A 238 -18.73 15.24 -1.00
N ARG A 239 -18.35 16.48 -1.31
CA ARG A 239 -17.59 17.35 -0.43
C ARG A 239 -18.38 18.63 -0.19
N LEU A 240 -18.59 18.97 1.08
CA LEU A 240 -19.20 20.22 1.49
C LEU A 240 -18.15 21.10 2.16
N GLN A 241 -17.91 22.27 1.59
CA GLN A 241 -16.95 23.24 2.10
C GLN A 241 -17.68 24.52 2.49
N GLN A 242 -17.21 25.16 3.57
CA GLN A 242 -17.72 26.45 4.02
C GLN A 242 -16.50 27.30 4.38
N ASP A 243 -16.46 28.53 3.87
CA ASP A 243 -15.33 29.46 4.05
C ASP A 243 -13.95 28.82 3.72
N GLY A 244 -13.89 27.99 2.68
CA GLY A 244 -12.68 27.30 2.23
C GLY A 244 -12.20 26.15 3.13
N LYS A 245 -12.99 25.74 4.13
CA LYS A 245 -12.72 24.57 4.97
C LYS A 245 -13.65 23.43 4.60
N LEU A 246 -13.11 22.22 4.51
CA LEU A 246 -13.90 21.01 4.33
C LEU A 246 -14.62 20.67 5.64
N HIS A 247 -15.94 20.69 5.61
CA HIS A 247 -16.79 20.40 6.77
C HIS A 247 -17.40 19.00 6.73
N TYR A 248 -17.67 18.47 5.54
CA TYR A 248 -18.29 17.15 5.38
C TYR A 248 -17.81 16.46 4.11
N SER A 249 -17.61 15.13 4.18
CA SER A 249 -17.26 14.29 3.04
C SER A 249 -18.05 12.98 3.10
N LEU A 250 -18.70 12.58 2.01
CA LEU A 250 -19.41 11.29 1.91
C LEU A 250 -19.03 10.60 0.62
N THR A 251 -18.64 9.34 0.70
CA THR A 251 -18.37 8.52 -0.48
C THR A 251 -19.41 7.43 -0.63
N GLN A 252 -20.10 7.42 -1.77
CA GLN A 252 -21.10 6.42 -2.12
C GLN A 252 -20.74 5.72 -3.44
N GLU A 253 -21.03 4.43 -3.52
CA GLU A 253 -20.82 3.67 -4.76
C GLU A 253 -22.04 3.79 -5.67
N THR A 254 -21.80 3.91 -6.98
CA THR A 254 -22.85 3.88 -7.98
C THR A 254 -22.42 3.12 -9.24
N VAL A 255 -23.39 2.60 -9.98
CA VAL A 255 -23.17 1.81 -11.20
C VAL A 255 -23.80 2.53 -12.38
N ALA A 256 -23.01 2.73 -13.43
CA ALA A 256 -23.48 3.20 -14.73
C ALA A 256 -23.86 1.99 -15.61
N PRO A 257 -25.02 2.02 -16.29
CA PRO A 257 -25.40 0.99 -17.26
C PRO A 257 -24.41 0.89 -18.42
#